data_AF-A0A7J8NMA8-F1
#
_entry.id   AF-A0A7J8NMA8-F1
#
_cell.length_a   1.000
_cell.length_b   1.000
_cell.length_c   1.000
_cell.angle_alpha   90.00
_cell.angle_beta   90.00
_cell.angle_gamma   90.00
#
_symmetry.space_group_name_H-M   'P 1'
#
loop_
_entity.id
_entity.type
_entity.pdbx_description
1 polymer ?
#
loop_
_entity_poly.entity_id
_entity_poly.type
_entity_poly.pdbx_seq_one_letter_code
_entity_poly.pdbx_strand_id
1 'polypeptide(L)'
;TLQTSVGVFVGSEEHGDNCNNPLIIATELCRVRMRKDRRRESISRCKARFPQIESEYDISWEAEERETDEAVAARGVEFIKWLLARKEKEIAVVSHGGFLKQTLLAIGHKCDPLVTCDNFT
;
A
#
# COMPACT_ATOMS: atom_id res chain seq x y z
N THR A 1 4.60 -2.38 -7.72
CA THR A 1 4.65 -1.59 -6.47
C THR A 1 6.00 -1.75 -5.79
N LEU A 2 6.42 -2.95 -5.35
CA LEU A 2 7.71 -3.13 -4.63
C LEU A 2 8.95 -2.62 -5.39
N GLN A 3 9.12 -2.99 -6.66
CA GLN A 3 10.23 -2.48 -7.50
C GLN A 3 10.14 -0.97 -7.73
N THR A 4 8.93 -0.42 -7.82
CA THR A 4 8.71 1.03 -7.93
C THR A 4 9.14 1.74 -6.66
N SER A 5 8.78 1.22 -5.48
CA SER A 5 9.22 1.78 -4.19
C SER A 5 10.74 1.81 -4.09
N VAL A 6 11.39 0.73 -4.51
CA VAL A 6 12.86 0.67 -4.58
C VAL A 6 13.42 1.71 -5.53
N GLY A 7 12.96 1.74 -6.79
CA GLY A 7 13.51 2.63 -7.80
C GLY A 7 13.32 4.11 -7.45
N VAL A 8 12.21 4.46 -6.82
CA VAL A 8 11.90 5.86 -6.43
C VAL A 8 12.65 6.29 -5.18
N PHE A 9 12.69 5.45 -4.15
CA PHE A 9 13.16 5.88 -2.82
C PHE A 9 14.56 5.41 -2.44
N VAL A 10 15.09 4.40 -3.14
CA VAL A 10 16.43 3.83 -2.88
C VAL A 10 17.37 4.09 -4.07
N GLY A 11 16.84 4.23 -5.29
CA GLY A 11 17.63 4.42 -6.51
C GLY A 11 18.22 3.13 -7.08
N SER A 12 19.09 3.26 -8.10
CA SER A 12 19.89 2.16 -8.65
C SER A 12 21.08 1.88 -7.74
N GLU A 13 21.45 0.61 -7.55
CA GLU A 13 22.49 0.13 -6.62
C GLU A 13 23.93 0.61 -6.94
N GLU A 14 24.10 1.55 -7.86
CA GLU A 14 25.38 2.07 -8.31
C GLU A 14 25.59 3.49 -7.76
N HIS A 15 26.46 3.57 -6.75
CA HIS A 15 27.06 4.77 -6.15
C HIS A 15 26.18 5.63 -5.22
N GLY A 16 26.52 5.61 -3.93
CA GLY A 16 26.40 6.78 -3.06
C GLY A 16 25.55 6.59 -1.81
N ASP A 17 26.24 6.32 -0.70
CA ASP A 17 25.83 6.60 0.68
C ASP A 17 24.51 5.98 1.22
N ASN A 18 24.65 4.82 1.87
CA ASN A 18 23.58 3.98 2.41
C ASN A 18 22.92 4.53 3.70
N CYS A 19 23.19 5.78 4.11
CA CYS A 19 22.76 6.28 5.42
C CYS A 19 21.43 7.05 5.44
N ASN A 20 20.84 7.39 4.28
CA ASN A 20 19.62 8.20 4.20
C ASN A 20 18.44 7.54 3.47
N ASN A 21 18.51 6.25 3.14
CA ASN A 21 17.41 5.57 2.48
C ASN A 21 16.22 5.40 3.45
N PRO A 22 14.99 5.78 3.07
CA PRO A 22 13.83 5.57 3.91
C PRO A 22 13.54 4.08 4.07
N LEU A 23 13.07 3.70 5.26
CA LEU A 23 12.63 2.34 5.55
C LEU A 23 11.46 1.96 4.63
N ILE A 24 11.64 0.93 3.80
CA ILE A 24 10.54 0.38 3.00
C ILE A 24 9.82 -0.70 3.80
N ILE A 25 8.51 -0.52 4.01
CA ILE A 25 7.62 -1.50 4.62
C ILE A 25 6.63 -1.97 3.55
N ALA A 26 6.56 -3.28 3.33
CA ALA A 26 5.56 -3.89 2.47
C ALA A 26 4.39 -4.43 3.31
N THR A 27 3.15 -4.16 2.90
CA THR A 27 1.94 -4.66 3.54
C THR A 27 0.91 -5.10 2.50
N GLU A 28 0.22 -6.20 2.77
CA GLU A 28 -0.85 -6.70 1.91
C GLU A 28 -2.12 -5.84 1.99
N LEU A 29 -2.26 -4.99 3.02
CA LEU A 29 -3.42 -4.10 3.18
C LEU A 29 -3.61 -3.14 1.99
N CYS A 30 -2.52 -2.69 1.35
CA CYS A 30 -2.56 -1.77 0.21
C CYS A 30 -2.33 -2.44 -1.14
N ARG A 31 -2.54 -3.75 -1.26
CA ARG A 31 -2.44 -4.47 -2.53
C ARG A 31 -3.52 -4.04 -3.52
N VAL A 32 -3.26 -4.28 -4.81
CA VAL A 32 -4.27 -4.12 -5.87
C VAL A 32 -5.52 -4.92 -5.55
N ARG A 33 -6.65 -4.43 -6.04
CA ARG A 33 -7.92 -5.15 -5.96
C ARG A 33 -7.77 -6.62 -6.38
N MET A 34 -8.28 -7.51 -5.54
CA MET A 34 -8.18 -8.95 -5.73
C MET A 34 -9.17 -9.46 -6.78
N ARG A 35 -8.68 -10.38 -7.63
CA ARG A 35 -9.43 -11.04 -8.71
C ARG A 35 -8.77 -12.37 -9.03
N LYS A 36 -9.51 -13.27 -9.67
CA LYS A 36 -9.07 -14.59 -10.15
C LYS A 36 -7.76 -14.61 -10.96
N ASP A 37 -7.44 -13.55 -11.70
CA ASP A 37 -6.24 -13.46 -12.53
C ASP A 37 -5.05 -12.77 -11.83
N ARG A 38 -5.20 -12.37 -10.56
CA ARG A 38 -4.26 -11.50 -9.84
C ARG A 38 -3.76 -12.10 -8.53
N ARG A 39 -3.55 -13.43 -8.51
CA ARG A 39 -2.86 -14.11 -7.41
C ARG A 39 -1.39 -13.68 -7.37
N ARG A 40 -0.89 -13.36 -6.18
CA ARG A 40 0.53 -13.10 -5.94
C ARG A 40 1.32 -14.42 -6.00
N GLU A 41 2.46 -14.40 -6.68
CA GLU A 41 3.46 -15.48 -6.61
C GLU A 41 4.09 -15.57 -5.22
N SER A 42 4.77 -16.67 -4.91
CA SER A 42 5.51 -16.80 -3.65
C SER A 42 6.49 -15.65 -3.42
N ILE A 43 6.61 -15.15 -2.20
CA ILE A 43 7.54 -14.05 -1.88
C ILE A 43 9.01 -14.48 -1.78
N SER A 44 9.34 -15.76 -1.93
CA SER A 44 10.71 -16.29 -1.87
C SER A 44 11.75 -15.40 -2.57
N ARG A 45 11.41 -14.83 -3.74
CA ARG A 45 12.31 -13.95 -4.50
C ARG A 45 12.57 -12.58 -3.84
N CYS A 46 11.65 -12.09 -3.03
CA CYS A 46 11.72 -10.74 -2.45
C CYS A 46 11.70 -10.70 -0.91
N LYS A 47 11.53 -11.85 -0.24
CA LYS A 47 11.44 -12.00 1.22
C LYS A 47 12.63 -11.41 1.98
N ALA A 48 13.84 -11.61 1.48
CA ALA A 48 15.05 -11.03 2.07
C ALA A 48 15.03 -9.50 2.07
N ARG A 49 14.40 -8.89 1.06
CA ARG A 49 14.31 -7.43 0.90
C ARG A 49 13.09 -6.83 1.59
N PHE A 50 12.02 -7.60 1.73
CA PHE A 50 10.74 -7.17 2.32
C PHE A 50 10.25 -8.19 3.35
N PRO A 51 10.94 -8.32 4.50
CA PRO A 51 10.63 -9.35 5.49
C PRO A 51 9.29 -9.12 6.21
N GLN A 52 8.65 -7.96 6.03
CA GLN A 52 7.34 -7.66 6.63
C GLN A 52 6.17 -8.36 5.92
N ILE A 53 6.39 -8.95 4.74
CA ILE A 53 5.41 -9.83 4.13
C ILE A 53 5.54 -11.19 4.80
N GLU A 54 4.62 -11.50 5.71
CA GLU A 54 4.72 -12.66 6.60
C GLU A 54 4.46 -13.98 5.87
N SER A 55 3.44 -14.02 5.00
CA SER A 55 3.00 -15.24 4.35
C SER A 55 3.73 -15.50 3.03
N GLU A 56 4.32 -16.70 2.92
CA GLU A 56 4.94 -17.18 1.68
C GLU A 56 3.93 -17.15 0.52
N TYR A 57 2.73 -17.67 0.78
CA TYR A 57 1.65 -17.80 -0.19
C TYR A 57 0.60 -16.70 -0.05
N ASP A 58 -0.15 -16.49 -1.11
CA ASP A 58 -1.26 -15.53 -1.16
C ASP A 58 -2.50 -16.08 -0.44
N ILE A 59 -2.51 -15.98 0.90
CA ILE A 59 -3.56 -16.51 1.78
C ILE A 59 -4.86 -15.70 1.73
N SER A 60 -4.79 -14.42 1.36
CA SER A 60 -5.95 -13.53 1.30
C SER A 60 -6.62 -13.52 -0.07
N TRP A 61 -6.07 -14.26 -1.03
CA TRP A 61 -6.61 -14.35 -2.37
C TRP A 61 -7.67 -15.44 -2.46
N GLU A 62 -8.88 -15.01 -2.81
CA GLU A 62 -10.00 -15.91 -3.09
C GLU A 62 -10.15 -16.07 -4.61
N ALA A 63 -10.28 -17.31 -5.04
CA ALA A 63 -10.07 -17.68 -6.44
C ALA A 63 -11.18 -17.22 -7.39
N GLU A 64 -12.41 -17.07 -6.88
CA GLU A 64 -13.60 -17.03 -7.73
C GLU A 64 -14.29 -15.66 -7.75
N GLU A 65 -14.06 -14.83 -6.74
CA GLU A 65 -14.74 -13.54 -6.62
C GLU A 65 -13.80 -12.35 -6.81
N ARG A 66 -14.25 -11.43 -7.67
CA ARG A 66 -13.64 -10.11 -7.79
C ARG A 66 -14.02 -9.31 -6.55
N GLU A 67 -13.01 -8.85 -5.82
CA GLU A 67 -13.19 -7.97 -4.67
C GLU A 67 -14.03 -6.74 -5.07
N THR A 68 -15.12 -6.51 -4.34
CA THR A 68 -16.08 -5.44 -4.61
C THR A 68 -15.48 -4.07 -4.28
N ASP A 69 -16.12 -2.99 -4.74
CA ASP A 69 -15.67 -1.63 -4.41
C ASP A 69 -15.76 -1.40 -2.88
N GLU A 70 -16.79 -1.93 -2.24
CA GLU A 70 -17.05 -1.86 -0.80
C GLU A 70 -16.00 -2.62 0.00
N ALA A 71 -15.60 -3.81 -0.46
CA ALA A 71 -14.55 -4.60 0.18
C ALA A 71 -13.18 -3.90 0.06
N VAL A 72 -12.86 -3.34 -1.10
CA VAL A 72 -11.65 -2.51 -1.27
C VAL A 72 -11.70 -1.29 -0.35
N ALA A 73 -12.84 -0.61 -0.26
CA ALA A 73 -13.02 0.55 0.61
C ALA A 73 -12.84 0.19 2.09
N ALA A 74 -13.43 -0.93 2.55
CA ALA A 74 -13.28 -1.41 3.93
C ALA A 74 -11.81 -1.70 4.27
N ARG A 75 -11.11 -2.45 3.39
CA ARG A 75 -9.67 -2.70 3.52
C ARG A 75 -8.84 -1.41 3.45
N GLY A 76 -9.25 -0.45 2.62
CA GLY A 76 -8.67 0.88 2.56
C GLY A 76 -8.77 1.63 3.90
N VAL A 77 -9.91 1.55 4.58
CA VAL A 77 -10.08 2.15 5.91
C VAL A 77 -9.18 1.46 6.96
N GLU A 78 -9.07 0.13 6.91
CA GLU A 78 -8.14 -0.61 7.78
C GLU A 78 -6.68 -0.22 7.52
N PHE A 79 -6.30 -0.08 6.25
CA PHE A 79 -4.99 0.40 5.85
C PHE A 79 -4.69 1.81 6.41
N ILE A 80 -5.66 2.73 6.34
CA ILE A 80 -5.50 4.08 6.89
C ILE A 80 -5.37 4.04 8.43
N LYS A 81 -6.17 3.21 9.12
CA LYS A 81 -6.01 3.03 10.59
C LYS A 81 -4.62 2.50 10.94
N TRP A 82 -4.13 1.52 10.18
CA TRP A 82 -2.79 0.99 10.34
C TRP A 82 -1.72 2.05 10.08
N LEU A 83 -1.91 2.90 9.05
CA LEU A 83 -1.02 4.03 8.77
C LEU A 83 -1.02 5.06 9.92
N LEU A 84 -2.17 5.41 10.45
CA LEU A 84 -2.29 6.40 11.54
C LEU A 84 -1.70 5.90 12.88
N ALA A 85 -1.59 4.58 13.05
CA ALA A 85 -0.93 3.97 14.22
C ALA A 85 0.60 3.93 14.12
N ARG A 86 1.18 4.35 12.99
CA ARG A 86 2.63 4.36 12.77
C ARG A 86 3.31 5.47 13.56
N LYS A 87 4.55 5.23 13.99
CA LYS A 87 5.36 6.19 14.74
C LYS A 87 6.09 7.20 13.83
N GLU A 88 6.20 6.85 12.55
CA GLU A 88 6.85 7.62 11.52
C GLU A 88 6.05 8.89 11.20
N LYS A 89 6.73 10.04 11.09
CA LYS A 89 6.08 11.34 10.86
C LYS A 89 5.81 11.64 9.38
N GLU A 90 6.68 11.13 8.51
CA GLU A 90 6.61 11.33 7.07
C GLU A 90 6.50 9.97 6.41
N ILE A 91 5.37 9.71 5.76
CA ILE A 91 5.08 8.40 5.16
C ILE A 91 4.67 8.60 3.71
N ALA A 92 5.43 7.96 2.81
CA ALA A 92 5.05 7.85 1.41
C ALA A 92 4.38 6.49 1.15
N VAL A 93 3.25 6.50 0.44
CA VAL A 93 2.50 5.29 0.09
C VAL A 93 2.65 5.00 -1.40
N VAL A 94 3.14 3.81 -1.74
CA VAL A 94 3.17 3.30 -3.12
C VAL A 94 2.16 2.18 -3.26
N SER A 95 1.08 2.43 -4.02
CA SER A 95 0.01 1.46 -4.24
C SER A 95 -0.56 1.59 -5.66
N HIS A 96 -1.67 0.93 -5.92
CA HIS A 96 -2.37 0.93 -7.21
C HIS A 96 -3.50 1.95 -7.20
N GLY A 97 -3.67 2.68 -8.32
CA GLY A 97 -4.67 3.75 -8.41
C GLY A 97 -6.10 3.31 -8.09
N GLY A 98 -6.50 2.09 -8.47
CA GLY A 98 -7.83 1.56 -8.16
C GLY A 98 -8.08 1.33 -6.67
N PHE A 99 -7.06 0.90 -5.92
CA PHE A 99 -7.14 0.76 -4.46
C PHE A 99 -7.17 2.13 -3.79
N LEU A 100 -6.25 3.03 -4.18
CA LEU A 100 -6.17 4.38 -3.63
C LEU A 100 -7.46 5.17 -3.87
N LYS A 101 -8.03 5.10 -5.08
CA LYS A 101 -9.30 5.76 -5.40
C LYS A 101 -10.42 5.36 -4.43
N GLN A 102 -10.64 4.06 -4.24
CA GLN A 102 -11.71 3.58 -3.36
C GLN A 102 -11.44 3.90 -1.90
N THR A 103 -10.18 3.82 -1.47
CA THR A 103 -9.76 4.21 -0.11
C THR A 103 -10.05 5.69 0.15
N LEU A 104 -9.64 6.57 -0.77
CA LEU A 104 -9.84 8.01 -0.66
C LEU A 104 -11.32 8.39 -0.68
N LEU A 105 -12.14 7.74 -1.51
CA LEU A 105 -13.59 7.92 -1.47
C LEU A 105 -14.17 7.53 -0.11
N ALA A 106 -13.77 6.37 0.42
CA ALA A 106 -14.28 5.85 1.69
C ALA A 106 -13.96 6.74 2.90
N ILE A 107 -12.77 7.34 2.94
CA ILE A 107 -12.39 8.29 4.00
C ILE A 107 -12.91 9.70 3.73
N GLY A 108 -12.96 10.14 2.46
CA GLY A 108 -13.46 11.45 2.08
C GLY A 108 -14.94 11.63 2.40
N HIS A 109 -15.76 10.58 2.25
CA HIS A 109 -17.16 10.60 2.68
C HIS A 109 -17.33 10.60 4.22
N LYS A 110 -16.30 10.25 4.98
CA LYS A 110 -16.28 10.26 6.46
C LYS A 110 -15.55 11.47 7.05
N CYS A 111 -14.88 12.27 6.21
CA CYS A 111 -14.33 13.55 6.60
C CYS A 111 -15.48 14.57 6.69
N ASP A 112 -16.02 14.74 7.89
CA ASP A 112 -16.64 16.00 8.35
C ASP A 112 -15.65 17.18 8.11
N PRO A 113 -16.10 18.46 8.10
CA PRO A 113 -15.47 19.63 7.44
C PRO A 113 -14.05 20.06 7.91
N LEU A 114 -13.34 19.21 8.64
CA LEU A 114 -11.93 19.34 8.97
C LEU A 114 -10.98 19.09 7.78
N VAL A 115 -11.50 18.58 6.65
CA VAL A 115 -10.86 18.73 5.34
C VAL A 115 -11.52 19.92 4.64
N THR A 116 -11.48 21.07 5.28
CA THR A 116 -11.62 22.33 4.56
C THR A 116 -10.36 22.45 3.72
N CYS A 117 -10.50 22.15 2.43
CA CYS A 117 -9.58 22.69 1.44
C CYS A 117 -9.63 24.20 1.66
N ASP A 118 -8.61 24.76 2.31
CA ASP A 118 -8.35 26.18 2.15
C ASP A 118 -8.20 26.40 0.65
N ASN A 119 -9.20 27.06 0.09
CA ASN A 119 -9.26 27.41 -1.31
C ASN A 119 -8.03 28.28 -1.58
N PHE A 120 -7.00 27.71 -2.20
CA PHE A 120 -5.98 28.50 -2.85
C PHE A 120 -6.69 29.32 -3.92
N THR A 121 -6.92 30.59 -3.57
CA THR A 121 -7.43 31.63 -4.44
C THR A 121 -6.25 32.28 -5.14
#